data_AF-A0A9D1LA27-F1
#
_entry.id   AF-A0A9D1LA27-F1
#
_cell.length_a   1.000
_cell.length_b   1.000
_cell.length_c   1.000
_cell.angle_alpha   90.00
_cell.angle_beta   90.00
_cell.angle_gamma   90.00
#
_symmetry.space_group_name_H-M   'P 1'
#
loop_
_entity.id
_entity.type
_entity.pdbx_description
1 polymer ?
#
loop_
_entity_poly.entity_id
_entity_poly.type
_entity_poly.pdbx_seq_one_letter_code
_entity_poly.pdbx_strand_id
1 'polypeptide(L)'
;ATKIDYCKEMIEKAEKLGKKLLLPIDTKVAAAFPDPIDAPIEVKTVSVDAIPAEMQGLDIGEKTAALFADAVKSAKTVVWNGPMGVFENPVLAEGTIAVAKAMAETDAITIVGGGDSAAAVKKMGYADKITHVSTGGGASLEFLEGKVLPGIACLLDK
;
A
#
# COMPACT_ATOMS: atom_id res chain seq x y z
N ALA A 1 -9.35 -6.67 17.77
CA ALA A 1 -9.88 -5.30 17.54
C ALA A 1 -9.32 -4.29 18.57
N THR A 2 -7.99 -4.13 18.67
CA THR A 2 -7.34 -3.39 19.78
C THR A 2 -6.82 -2.01 19.39
N LYS A 3 -7.05 -1.55 18.16
CA LYS A 3 -6.49 -0.29 17.63
C LYS A 3 -7.54 0.65 17.01
N ILE A 4 -8.83 0.39 17.21
CA ILE A 4 -9.92 1.21 16.64
C ILE A 4 -9.82 2.67 17.10
N ASP A 5 -9.58 2.90 18.39
CA ASP A 5 -9.48 4.26 18.93
C ASP A 5 -8.27 5.00 18.35
N TYR A 6 -7.13 4.32 18.22
CA TYR A 6 -5.97 4.86 17.55
C TYR A 6 -6.25 5.22 16.08
N CYS A 7 -6.99 4.39 15.34
CA CYS A 7 -7.40 4.72 13.98
C CYS A 7 -8.27 5.99 13.92
N LYS A 8 -9.22 6.15 14.85
CA LYS A 8 -10.05 7.37 14.93
C LYS A 8 -9.20 8.61 15.22
N GLU A 9 -8.27 8.52 16.16
CA GLU A 9 -7.32 9.59 16.46
C GLU A 9 -6.51 10.01 15.22
N MET A 10 -6.07 9.04 14.41
CA MET A 10 -5.33 9.34 13.18
C MET A 10 -6.18 10.03 12.12
N ILE A 11 -7.46 9.63 11.97
CA ILE A 11 -8.41 10.30 11.07
C ILE A 11 -8.59 11.76 11.50
N GLU A 12 -8.89 12.00 12.78
CA GLU A 12 -9.05 13.36 13.30
C GLU A 12 -7.77 14.20 13.16
N LYS A 13 -6.60 13.59 13.39
CA LYS A 13 -5.32 14.27 13.25
C LYS A 13 -5.06 14.66 11.80
N ALA A 14 -5.38 13.80 10.84
CA ALA A 14 -5.27 14.11 9.41
C ALA A 14 -6.15 15.32 9.06
N GLU A 15 -7.40 15.33 9.52
CA GLU A 15 -8.33 16.45 9.32
C GLU A 15 -7.83 17.76 9.93
N LYS A 16 -7.40 17.73 11.21
CA LYS A 16 -6.85 18.91 11.92
C LYS A 16 -5.63 19.49 11.22
N LEU A 17 -4.82 18.65 10.55
CA LEU A 17 -3.65 19.06 9.79
C LEU A 17 -3.95 19.41 8.32
N GLY A 18 -5.22 19.41 7.92
CA GLY A 18 -5.65 19.66 6.53
C GLY A 18 -5.11 18.63 5.53
N LYS A 19 -4.83 17.40 5.97
CA LYS A 19 -4.33 16.32 5.13
C LYS A 19 -5.50 15.53 4.56
N LYS A 20 -5.45 15.27 3.26
CA LYS A 20 -6.42 14.41 2.59
C LYS A 20 -6.07 12.95 2.89
N LEU A 21 -6.90 12.29 3.68
CA LEU A 21 -6.82 10.85 3.91
C LEU A 21 -7.78 10.14 2.94
N LEU A 22 -7.22 9.27 2.09
CA LEU A 22 -8.01 8.44 1.19
C LEU A 22 -8.12 7.04 1.79
N LEU A 23 -9.35 6.56 1.95
CA LEU A 23 -9.66 5.20 2.38
C LEU A 23 -10.35 4.44 1.25
N PRO A 24 -10.30 3.10 1.24
CA PRO A 24 -11.06 2.30 0.29
C PRO A 24 -12.55 2.63 0.32
N ILE A 25 -13.15 2.68 -0.86
CA ILE A 25 -14.60 2.86 -1.06
C ILE A 25 -15.26 1.59 -1.60
N ASP A 26 -14.45 0.67 -2.13
CA ASP A 26 -14.84 -0.67 -2.54
C ASP A 26 -13.69 -1.66 -2.27
N THR A 27 -14.03 -2.94 -2.11
CA THR A 27 -13.07 -4.00 -1.77
C THR A 27 -13.45 -5.32 -2.43
N LYS A 28 -12.45 -6.10 -2.81
CA LYS A 28 -12.64 -7.51 -3.18
C LYS A 28 -12.77 -8.34 -1.93
N VAL A 29 -13.89 -9.05 -1.83
CA VAL A 29 -14.21 -9.92 -0.69
C VAL A 29 -14.29 -11.37 -1.11
N ALA A 30 -13.90 -12.26 -0.20
CA ALA A 30 -14.06 -13.70 -0.34
C ALA A 30 -14.55 -14.32 0.97
N ALA A 31 -15.14 -15.52 0.89
CA ALA A 31 -15.64 -16.25 2.05
C ALA A 31 -14.52 -16.83 2.94
N ALA A 32 -13.31 -17.00 2.40
CA ALA A 32 -12.16 -17.55 3.11
C ALA A 32 -10.86 -16.90 2.62
N PHE A 33 -9.78 -17.07 3.37
CA PHE A 33 -8.44 -16.72 2.91
C PHE A 33 -7.95 -17.85 1.98
N PRO A 34 -7.25 -17.55 0.86
CA PRO A 34 -6.75 -18.59 -0.04
C PRO A 34 -5.74 -19.50 0.68
N ASP A 35 -5.95 -20.81 0.56
CA ASP A 35 -5.06 -21.83 1.11
C ASP A 35 -4.90 -22.99 0.09
N PRO A 36 -3.74 -23.13 -0.58
CA PRO A 36 -2.53 -22.30 -0.48
C PRO A 36 -2.75 -20.85 -0.95
N ILE A 37 -1.82 -19.94 -0.62
CA ILE A 37 -1.98 -18.48 -0.83
C ILE A 37 -2.26 -18.07 -2.30
N ASP A 38 -1.78 -18.86 -3.26
CA ASP A 38 -1.93 -18.67 -4.70
C ASP A 38 -3.07 -19.50 -5.31
N ALA A 39 -3.85 -20.22 -4.48
CA ALA A 39 -4.97 -21.03 -4.95
C ALA A 39 -6.07 -20.18 -5.62
N PRO A 40 -6.78 -20.73 -6.63
CA PRO A 40 -7.97 -20.09 -7.17
C PRO A 40 -8.99 -19.78 -6.06
N ILE A 41 -9.53 -18.56 -6.09
CA ILE A 41 -10.49 -18.09 -5.09
C ILE A 41 -11.60 -17.30 -5.77
N GLU A 42 -12.83 -17.57 -5.39
CA GLU A 42 -13.98 -16.79 -5.83
C GLU A 42 -14.05 -15.49 -5.03
N VAL A 43 -14.08 -14.38 -5.76
CA VAL A 43 -14.15 -13.04 -5.19
C VAL A 43 -15.34 -12.30 -5.76
N LYS A 44 -15.87 -11.36 -5.00
CA LYS A 44 -16.77 -10.33 -5.51
C LYS A 44 -16.32 -8.97 -5.02
N THR A 45 -16.58 -7.93 -5.80
CA THR A 45 -16.31 -6.56 -5.38
C THR A 45 -17.58 -5.96 -4.75
N VAL A 46 -17.45 -5.41 -3.56
CA VAL A 46 -18.55 -4.74 -2.84
C VAL A 46 -18.11 -3.37 -2.35
N SER A 47 -19.07 -2.50 -2.06
CA SER A 47 -18.81 -1.27 -1.32
C SER A 47 -18.34 -1.60 0.10
N VAL A 48 -17.48 -0.77 0.68
CA VAL A 48 -16.91 -1.02 2.03
C VAL A 48 -17.96 -0.99 3.15
N ASP A 49 -19.12 -0.37 2.91
CA ASP A 49 -20.28 -0.36 3.81
C ASP A 49 -21.22 -1.58 3.62
N ALA A 50 -20.92 -2.44 2.65
CA ALA A 50 -21.74 -3.59 2.25
C ALA A 50 -20.95 -4.91 2.26
N ILE A 51 -19.89 -5.01 3.06
CA ILE A 51 -19.13 -6.26 3.25
C ILE A 51 -20.03 -7.26 3.99
N PRO A 52 -20.33 -8.43 3.39
CA PRO A 52 -21.11 -9.47 4.07
C PRO A 52 -20.40 -9.98 5.32
N ALA A 53 -21.16 -10.34 6.36
CA ALA A 53 -20.61 -10.72 7.66
C ALA A 53 -19.74 -12.00 7.61
N GLU A 54 -20.02 -12.86 6.64
CA GLU A 54 -19.33 -14.12 6.37
C GLU A 54 -18.13 -13.98 5.41
N MET A 55 -17.80 -12.77 4.97
CA MET A 55 -16.71 -12.52 4.04
C MET A 55 -15.67 -11.55 4.60
N GLN A 56 -14.47 -11.58 4.03
CA GLN A 56 -13.36 -10.72 4.40
C GLN A 56 -12.82 -9.98 3.17
N GLY A 57 -12.41 -8.73 3.36
CA GLY A 57 -11.73 -7.94 2.32
C GLY A 57 -10.28 -8.39 2.16
N LEU A 58 -9.87 -8.67 0.93
CA LEU A 58 -8.56 -9.25 0.60
C LEU A 58 -7.77 -8.44 -0.44
N ASP A 59 -8.42 -7.49 -1.11
CA ASP A 59 -7.78 -6.49 -1.99
C ASP A 59 -8.70 -5.27 -2.10
N ILE A 60 -8.18 -4.16 -2.62
CA ILE A 60 -8.99 -2.99 -2.95
C ILE A 60 -9.81 -3.23 -4.22
N GLY A 61 -10.98 -2.61 -4.32
CA GLY A 61 -11.79 -2.66 -5.53
C GLY A 61 -11.29 -1.69 -6.61
N GLU A 62 -11.89 -1.78 -7.80
CA GLU A 62 -11.49 -1.00 -8.97
C GLU A 62 -11.66 0.50 -8.76
N LYS A 63 -12.70 0.94 -8.05
CA LYS A 63 -12.94 2.37 -7.81
C LYS A 63 -11.91 2.95 -6.87
N THR A 64 -11.53 2.20 -5.84
CA THR A 64 -10.45 2.55 -4.91
C THR A 64 -9.11 2.58 -5.62
N ALA A 65 -8.82 1.59 -6.47
CA ALA A 65 -7.60 1.55 -7.25
C ALA A 65 -7.47 2.78 -8.16
N ALA A 66 -8.55 3.18 -8.85
CA ALA A 66 -8.59 4.40 -9.65
C ALA A 66 -8.37 5.66 -8.80
N LEU A 67 -9.05 5.77 -7.66
CA LEU A 67 -8.91 6.88 -6.72
C LEU A 67 -7.46 7.05 -6.25
N PHE A 68 -6.78 5.95 -5.92
CA PHE A 68 -5.38 5.98 -5.48
C PHE A 68 -4.43 6.29 -6.63
N ALA A 69 -4.64 5.71 -7.81
CA ALA A 69 -3.85 6.00 -9.00
C ALA A 69 -3.91 7.50 -9.37
N ASP A 70 -5.09 8.13 -9.27
CA ASP A 70 -5.25 9.56 -9.54
C ASP A 70 -4.54 10.43 -8.49
N ALA A 71 -4.56 10.02 -7.23
CA ALA A 71 -3.78 10.68 -6.19
C ALA A 71 -2.28 10.61 -6.48
N VAL A 72 -1.77 9.44 -6.89
CA VAL A 72 -0.36 9.22 -7.27
C VAL A 72 0.05 10.10 -8.45
N LYS A 73 -0.79 10.21 -9.49
CA LYS A 73 -0.52 11.06 -10.66
C LYS A 73 -0.45 12.55 -10.32
N SER A 74 -1.24 12.99 -9.34
CA SER A 74 -1.26 14.41 -8.91
C SER A 74 -0.08 14.80 -8.00
N ALA A 75 0.63 13.82 -7.46
CA ALA A 75 1.71 14.04 -6.50
C ALA A 75 3.03 14.39 -7.21
N LYS A 76 3.91 15.11 -6.52
CA LYS A 76 5.31 15.33 -6.96
C LYS A 76 6.29 14.34 -6.35
N THR A 77 5.90 13.70 -5.26
CA THR A 77 6.69 12.69 -4.57
C THR A 77 5.73 11.70 -3.93
N VAL A 78 6.00 10.41 -4.10
CA VAL A 78 5.19 9.35 -3.52
C VAL A 78 6.09 8.35 -2.83
N VAL A 79 5.76 8.05 -1.57
CA VAL A 79 6.40 6.99 -0.79
C VAL A 79 5.38 5.88 -0.62
N TRP A 80 5.74 4.66 -1.05
CA TRP A 80 4.87 3.49 -0.97
C TRP A 80 5.47 2.42 -0.07
N ASN A 81 4.73 2.02 0.95
CA ASN A 81 5.09 0.97 1.91
C ASN A 81 3.87 0.10 2.26
N GLY A 82 3.79 -1.06 1.63
CA GLY A 82 2.79 -2.10 1.85
C GLY A 82 1.90 -2.36 0.62
N PRO A 83 1.73 -3.62 0.17
CA PRO A 83 0.78 -3.95 -0.90
C PRO A 83 -0.67 -3.62 -0.50
N MET A 84 -1.57 -3.55 -1.49
CA MET A 84 -2.99 -3.20 -1.26
C MET A 84 -3.86 -4.40 -0.88
N GLY A 85 -3.37 -5.61 -1.14
CA GLY A 85 -4.06 -6.87 -0.95
C GLY A 85 -3.10 -8.05 -0.93
N VAL A 86 -3.64 -9.27 -0.99
CA VAL A 86 -2.89 -10.53 -1.00
C VAL A 86 -2.27 -10.78 -2.38
N PHE A 87 -1.28 -9.96 -2.75
CA PHE A 87 -0.74 -9.87 -4.12
C PHE A 87 0.01 -11.13 -4.60
N GLU A 88 0.28 -12.08 -3.71
CA GLU A 88 0.77 -13.41 -4.03
C GLU A 88 -0.25 -14.16 -4.88
N ASN A 89 -1.54 -13.96 -4.62
CA ASN A 89 -2.65 -14.50 -5.38
C ASN A 89 -2.97 -13.63 -6.61
N PRO A 90 -2.98 -14.19 -7.83
CA PRO A 90 -3.25 -13.40 -9.04
C PRO A 90 -4.59 -12.64 -9.03
N VAL A 91 -5.63 -13.21 -8.42
CA VAL A 91 -6.98 -12.61 -8.35
C VAL A 91 -7.04 -11.44 -7.36
N LEU A 92 -6.18 -11.46 -6.34
CA LEU A 92 -6.10 -10.48 -5.26
C LEU A 92 -4.89 -9.53 -5.40
N ALA A 93 -4.23 -9.55 -6.55
CA ALA A 93 -3.08 -8.70 -6.86
C ALA A 93 -3.44 -7.43 -7.62
N GLU A 94 -4.66 -7.32 -8.16
CA GLU A 94 -5.03 -6.25 -9.10
C GLU A 94 -4.93 -4.86 -8.48
N GLY A 95 -5.34 -4.67 -7.24
CA GLY A 95 -5.20 -3.40 -6.53
C GLY A 95 -3.74 -3.00 -6.34
N THR A 96 -2.90 -3.96 -5.96
CA THR A 96 -1.44 -3.76 -5.83
C THR A 96 -0.80 -3.43 -7.18
N ILE A 97 -1.21 -4.12 -8.26
CA ILE A 97 -0.75 -3.87 -9.63
C ILE A 97 -1.15 -2.47 -10.08
N ALA A 98 -2.37 -2.02 -9.78
CA ALA A 98 -2.84 -0.70 -10.17
C ALA A 98 -2.01 0.41 -9.51
N VAL A 99 -1.71 0.29 -8.21
CA VAL A 99 -0.85 1.25 -7.51
C VAL A 99 0.59 1.18 -8.02
N ALA A 100 1.16 -0.01 -8.19
CA ALA A 100 2.51 -0.18 -8.73
C ALA A 100 2.64 0.42 -10.15
N LYS A 101 1.64 0.23 -10.99
CA LYS A 101 1.57 0.82 -12.33
C LYS A 101 1.48 2.35 -12.26
N ALA A 102 0.64 2.90 -11.40
CA ALA A 102 0.55 4.36 -11.22
C ALA A 102 1.88 4.96 -10.74
N MET A 103 2.60 4.25 -9.86
CA MET A 103 3.94 4.61 -9.41
C MET A 103 4.98 4.55 -10.54
N ALA A 104 4.85 3.61 -11.47
CA ALA A 104 5.77 3.45 -12.59
C ALA A 104 5.51 4.42 -13.76
N GLU A 105 4.30 5.00 -13.83
CA GLU A 105 3.85 5.85 -14.94
C GLU A 105 3.76 7.35 -14.59
N THR A 106 3.94 7.71 -13.31
CA THR A 106 3.91 9.10 -12.84
C THR A 106 5.25 9.82 -13.08
N ASP A 107 5.20 11.14 -13.27
CA ASP A 107 6.38 12.02 -13.32
C ASP A 107 6.92 12.37 -11.90
N ALA A 108 6.28 11.86 -10.85
CA ALA A 108 6.70 12.07 -9.47
C ALA A 108 8.01 11.35 -9.13
N ILE A 109 8.71 11.83 -8.11
CA ILE A 109 9.74 11.03 -7.44
C ILE A 109 9.05 9.88 -6.72
N THR A 110 9.36 8.63 -7.08
CA THR A 110 8.73 7.45 -6.49
C THR A 110 9.71 6.65 -5.64
N ILE A 111 9.34 6.44 -4.38
CA ILE A 111 10.14 5.74 -3.38
C ILE A 111 9.33 4.53 -2.92
N VAL A 112 9.88 3.33 -3.13
CA VAL A 112 9.30 2.08 -2.62
C VAL A 112 10.10 1.61 -1.43
N GLY A 113 9.45 1.48 -0.28
CA GLY A 113 10.03 1.00 0.97
C GLY A 113 9.35 -0.28 1.47
N GLY A 114 10.09 -1.09 2.23
CA GLY A 114 9.61 -2.37 2.76
C GLY A 114 9.79 -3.54 1.77
N GLY A 115 10.07 -4.73 2.31
CA GLY A 115 10.42 -5.92 1.53
C GLY A 115 9.32 -6.33 0.56
N ASP A 116 8.06 -6.35 1.01
CA ASP A 116 6.94 -6.83 0.20
C ASP A 116 6.60 -5.89 -0.96
N SER A 117 6.72 -4.58 -0.76
CA SER A 117 6.48 -3.60 -1.84
C SER A 117 7.58 -3.64 -2.89
N ALA A 118 8.84 -3.79 -2.45
CA ALA A 118 9.96 -4.00 -3.35
C ALA A 118 9.82 -5.32 -4.13
N ALA A 119 9.34 -6.39 -3.49
CA ALA A 119 9.05 -7.66 -4.15
C ALA A 119 7.91 -7.53 -5.16
N ALA A 120 6.83 -6.82 -4.82
CA ALA A 120 5.71 -6.58 -5.71
C ALA A 120 6.13 -5.85 -7.00
N VAL A 121 6.82 -4.70 -6.90
CA VAL A 121 7.27 -3.97 -8.10
C VAL A 121 8.26 -4.76 -8.94
N LYS A 122 9.08 -5.62 -8.33
CA LYS A 122 10.01 -6.49 -9.05
C LYS A 122 9.28 -7.62 -9.78
N LYS A 123 8.34 -8.32 -9.12
CA LYS A 123 7.52 -9.38 -9.72
C LYS A 123 6.70 -8.86 -10.89
N MET A 124 6.25 -7.60 -10.82
CA MET A 124 5.44 -6.94 -11.83
C MET A 124 6.26 -6.27 -12.96
N GLY A 125 7.59 -6.28 -12.89
CA GLY A 125 8.46 -5.69 -13.91
C GLY A 125 8.50 -4.16 -13.91
N TYR A 126 8.13 -3.52 -12.80
CA TYR A 126 8.11 -2.06 -12.66
C TYR A 126 9.35 -1.49 -11.95
N ALA A 127 10.22 -2.34 -11.39
CA ALA A 127 11.36 -1.89 -10.58
C ALA A 127 12.24 -0.84 -11.28
N ASP A 128 12.54 -1.01 -12.57
CA ASP A 128 13.38 -0.07 -13.35
C ASP A 128 12.71 1.29 -13.62
N LYS A 129 11.39 1.40 -13.40
CA LYS A 129 10.60 2.63 -13.56
C LYS A 129 10.36 3.36 -12.25
N ILE A 130 10.75 2.77 -11.12
CA ILE A 130 10.67 3.42 -9.80
C ILE A 130 11.93 4.23 -9.57
N THR A 131 11.80 5.48 -9.10
CA THR A 131 12.96 6.36 -8.87
C THR A 131 13.92 5.79 -7.83
N HIS A 132 13.39 5.21 -6.75
CA HIS A 132 14.19 4.55 -5.73
C HIS A 132 13.47 3.34 -5.13
N VAL A 133 14.08 2.16 -5.24
CA VAL A 133 13.65 0.96 -4.51
C VAL A 133 14.60 0.76 -3.33
N SER A 134 14.10 0.94 -2.12
CA SER A 134 14.92 0.85 -0.92
C SER A 134 15.22 -0.60 -0.55
N THR A 135 16.50 -0.91 -0.32
CA THR A 135 16.96 -2.22 0.16
C THR A 135 17.12 -2.29 1.68
N GLY A 136 16.82 -1.19 2.40
CA GLY A 136 17.01 -1.11 3.86
C GLY A 136 15.97 -1.88 4.67
N GLY A 137 14.88 -2.35 4.05
CA GLY A 137 13.82 -3.09 4.73
C GLY A 137 13.27 -2.32 5.93
N GLY A 138 13.44 -2.89 7.13
CA GLY A 138 13.06 -2.25 8.39
C GLY A 138 13.80 -0.94 8.67
N ALA A 139 15.07 -0.81 8.27
CA ALA A 139 15.83 0.42 8.48
C ALA A 139 15.23 1.61 7.72
N SER A 140 14.68 1.37 6.52
CA SER A 140 14.00 2.40 5.73
C SER A 140 12.72 2.87 6.42
N LEU A 141 11.99 1.96 7.07
CA LEU A 141 10.79 2.31 7.83
C LEU A 141 11.15 3.11 9.08
N GLU A 142 12.16 2.68 9.85
CA GLU A 142 12.63 3.40 11.04
C GLU A 142 13.12 4.81 10.70
N PHE A 143 13.78 4.97 9.55
CA PHE A 143 14.16 6.28 9.04
C PHE A 143 12.93 7.16 8.72
N LEU A 144 11.91 6.60 8.07
CA LEU A 144 10.66 7.30 7.76
C LEU A 144 9.81 7.61 9.01
N GLU A 145 9.94 6.81 10.08
CA GLU A 145 9.39 7.10 11.40
C GLU A 145 10.11 8.27 12.10
N GLY A 146 11.23 8.76 11.54
CA GLY A 146 12.01 9.87 12.09
C GLY A 146 13.00 9.44 13.18
N LYS A 147 13.31 8.14 13.30
CA LYS A 147 14.29 7.65 14.26
C LYS A 147 15.72 7.99 13.83
N VAL A 148 16.58 8.19 14.81
CA VAL A 148 18.03 8.29 14.59
C VAL A 148 18.58 6.88 14.41
N LEU A 149 19.03 6.56 13.20
CA LEU A 149 19.67 5.27 12.92
C LEU A 149 21.12 5.28 13.42
N PRO A 150 21.53 4.40 14.36
CA PRO A 150 22.87 4.43 14.95
C PRO A 150 24.00 4.32 13.90
N GLY A 151 23.80 3.50 12.87
CA GLY A 151 24.75 3.31 11.78
C GLY A 151 24.87 4.50 10.81
N ILE A 152 23.90 5.43 10.80
CA ILE A 152 24.00 6.70 10.07
C ILE A 152 24.58 7.77 10.99
N ALA A 153 24.14 7.82 12.25
CA ALA A 153 24.56 8.83 13.22
C ALA A 153 26.09 8.87 13.39
N CYS A 154 26.75 7.72 13.43
CA CYS A 154 28.22 7.64 13.55
C CYS A 154 28.98 8.13 12.31
N LEU A 155 28.29 8.39 11.18
CA LEU A 155 28.88 8.90 9.94
C LEU A 155 28.70 10.41 9.79
N LEU A 156 27.83 11.04 10.59
CA LEU A 156 27.48 12.46 10.50
C LEU A 156 28.52 13.40 11.14
N ASP A 157 29.59 12.86 11.74
CA ASP A 157 30.70 13.63 12.32
C ASP A 157 31.66 14.23 11.26
N LYS A 158 31.24 14.37 10.00
CA LYS A 158 32.02 14.95 8.90
C LYS A 158 31.30 16.07 8.18
#